data_AF-A0A7J8F0X0-F1
#
_entry.id   AF-A0A7J8F0X0-F1
#
_cell.length_a   1.000
_cell.length_b   1.000
_cell.length_c   1.000
_cell.angle_alpha   90.00
_cell.angle_beta   90.00
_cell.angle_gamma   90.00
#
_symmetry.space_group_name_H-M   'P 1'
#
loop_
_entity.id
_entity.type
_entity.pdbx_description
1 polymer ?
#
loop_
_entity_poly.entity_id
_entity_poly.type
_entity_poly.pdbx_seq_one_letter_code
_entity_poly.pdbx_strand_id
1 'polypeptide(L)'
;MLPTLLVTECVLVYMTPEQSASLIKWAASSFVTAMFVNYEQKQRLLSNGWETASAMNMMELYSRLPRTEVSRIESLEFLDELELLEQLMQHYCLCWATKGGSHLGLKDITC
;
A
#
# COMPACT_ATOMS: atom_id res chain seq x y z
N MET A 1 -0.46 -0.37 24.83
CA MET A 1 -0.97 -0.93 23.55
C MET A 1 0.22 -1.31 22.69
N LEU A 2 0.13 -2.41 21.95
CA LEU A 2 1.19 -2.87 21.05
C LEU A 2 1.11 -2.16 19.68
N PRO A 3 2.22 -2.01 18.95
CA PRO A 3 2.20 -1.64 17.55
C PRO A 3 1.40 -2.65 16.72
N THR A 4 0.50 -2.17 15.85
CA THR A 4 -0.36 -3.02 15.02
C THR A 4 -0.20 -2.69 13.54
N LEU A 5 0.04 -3.72 12.71
CA LEU A 5 -0.05 -3.63 11.26
C LEU A 5 -1.43 -4.10 10.79
N LEU A 6 -2.14 -3.25 10.06
CA LEU A 6 -3.40 -3.59 9.41
C LEU A 6 -3.17 -3.66 7.90
N VAL A 7 -3.70 -4.70 7.25
CA VAL A 7 -3.56 -4.91 5.80
C VAL A 7 -4.93 -5.02 5.16
N THR A 8 -5.17 -4.24 4.12
CA THR A 8 -6.35 -4.31 3.27
C THR A 8 -5.92 -4.49 1.81
N GLU A 9 -5.85 -5.74 1.37
CA GLU A 9 -5.44 -6.10 0.02
C GLU A 9 -6.67 -6.28 -0.87
N CYS A 10 -6.91 -5.32 -1.78
CA CYS A 10 -8.08 -5.32 -2.67
C CYS A 10 -9.45 -5.41 -1.95
N VAL A 11 -9.55 -5.02 -0.67
CA VAL A 11 -10.81 -5.14 0.10
C VAL A 11 -11.66 -3.87 0.04
N LEU A 12 -11.03 -2.69 0.13
CA LEU A 12 -11.77 -1.43 0.30
C LEU A 12 -12.60 -1.02 -0.93
N VAL A 13 -12.27 -1.56 -2.11
CA VAL A 13 -13.00 -1.32 -3.35
C VAL A 13 -14.41 -1.95 -3.33
N TYR A 14 -14.65 -2.94 -2.47
CA TYR A 14 -15.93 -3.64 -2.36
C TYR A 14 -16.93 -2.97 -1.41
N MET A 15 -16.59 -1.82 -0.83
CA MET A 15 -17.47 -1.06 0.07
C MET A 15 -17.62 0.38 -0.44
N THR A 16 -18.63 1.11 0.07
CA THR A 16 -18.80 2.51 -0.34
C THR A 16 -17.62 3.37 0.15
N PRO A 17 -17.35 4.54 -0.49
CA PRO A 17 -16.34 5.47 -0.02
C PRO A 17 -16.51 5.87 1.46
N GLU A 18 -17.75 5.96 1.95
CA GLU A 18 -18.07 6.32 3.34
C GLU A 18 -17.76 5.17 4.30
N GLN A 19 -18.05 3.93 3.90
CA GLN A 19 -17.76 2.73 4.70
C GLN A 19 -16.25 2.52 4.83
N SER A 20 -15.52 2.62 3.72
CA SER A 20 -14.04 2.51 3.73
C SER A 20 -13.39 3.64 4.53
N ALA A 21 -13.84 4.89 4.36
CA ALA A 21 -13.35 6.01 5.18
C ALA A 21 -13.61 5.78 6.67
N SER A 22 -14.80 5.28 7.03
CA SER A 22 -15.14 4.96 8.42
C SER A 22 -14.24 3.88 9.01
N LEU A 23 -13.93 2.82 8.23
CA LEU A 23 -13.02 1.76 8.64
C LEU A 23 -11.58 2.29 8.84
N ILE A 24 -11.08 3.09 7.90
CA ILE A 24 -9.74 3.71 7.99
C ILE A 24 -9.64 4.61 9.21
N LYS A 25 -10.68 5.42 9.46
CA LYS A 25 -10.75 6.32 10.62
C LYS A 25 -10.82 5.55 11.93
N TRP A 26 -11.61 4.49 11.99
CA TRP A 26 -11.69 3.61 13.14
C TRP A 26 -10.34 2.97 13.44
N ALA A 27 -9.62 2.49 12.43
CA ALA A 27 -8.29 1.92 12.60
C ALA A 27 -7.32 2.97 13.18
N ALA A 28 -7.32 4.18 12.62
CA ALA A 28 -6.51 5.28 13.14
C ALA A 28 -6.87 5.64 14.59
N SER A 29 -8.15 5.65 14.99
CA SER A 29 -8.54 6.00 16.36
C SER A 29 -8.33 4.88 17.37
N SER A 30 -8.31 3.62 16.92
CA SER A 30 -8.19 2.45 17.80
C SER A 30 -6.78 2.17 18.28
N PHE A 31 -5.77 2.58 17.51
CA PHE A 31 -4.36 2.31 17.81
C PHE A 31 -3.55 3.60 17.97
N VAL A 32 -2.73 3.65 19.03
CA VAL A 32 -1.78 4.75 19.28
C VAL A 32 -0.57 4.64 18.35
N THR A 33 -0.14 3.42 18.04
CA THR A 33 0.97 3.14 17.11
C THR A 33 0.52 2.08 16.13
N ALA A 34 0.43 2.44 14.85
CA ALA A 34 -0.04 1.53 13.83
C ALA A 34 0.54 1.86 12.45
N MET A 35 0.48 0.86 11.58
CA MET A 35 0.70 0.98 10.15
C MET A 35 -0.50 0.39 9.41
N PHE A 36 -0.92 1.04 8.33
CA PHE A 36 -1.99 0.58 7.45
C PHE A 36 -1.40 0.37 6.07
N VAL A 37 -1.58 -0.82 5.50
CA VAL A 37 -1.20 -1.13 4.12
C VAL A 37 -2.48 -1.34 3.34
N ASN A 38 -2.61 -0.63 2.23
CA ASN A 38 -3.80 -0.67 1.39
C ASN A 38 -3.42 -0.63 -0.08
N TYR A 39 -4.21 -1.29 -0.90
CA TYR A 39 -4.09 -1.23 -2.33
C TYR A 39 -5.03 -0.17 -2.95
N GLU A 40 -4.93 1.11 -2.57
CA GLU A 40 -5.72 2.21 -3.18
C GLU A 40 -5.07 3.60 -2.96
N GLN A 41 -5.83 4.71 -3.00
CA GLN A 41 -5.35 6.09 -3.00
C GLN A 41 -4.84 6.64 -1.65
N LYS A 42 -3.69 7.33 -1.68
CA LYS A 42 -3.02 8.01 -0.55
C LYS A 42 -3.89 8.99 0.23
N GLN A 43 -4.60 9.87 -0.48
CA GLN A 43 -5.26 11.03 0.14
C GLN A 43 -6.32 10.60 1.16
N ARG A 44 -6.96 9.45 0.93
CA ARG A 44 -7.97 8.89 1.82
C ARG A 44 -7.40 8.52 3.19
N LEU A 45 -6.15 8.08 3.27
CA LEU A 45 -5.50 7.73 4.54
C LEU A 45 -5.24 9.00 5.38
N LEU A 46 -4.62 10.03 4.80
CA LEU A 46 -4.33 11.29 5.50
C LEU A 46 -5.59 11.99 6.01
N SER A 47 -6.64 12.05 5.18
CA SER A 47 -7.92 12.65 5.57
C SER A 47 -8.66 11.90 6.69
N ASN A 48 -8.24 10.67 7.02
CA ASN A 48 -8.89 9.82 8.03
C ASN A 48 -7.99 9.53 9.25
N GLY A 49 -7.07 10.43 9.57
CA GLY A 49 -6.37 10.44 10.87
C GLY A 49 -5.03 9.71 10.90
N TRP A 50 -4.47 9.37 9.75
CA TRP A 50 -3.09 8.89 9.62
C TRP A 50 -2.11 10.07 9.49
N GLU A 51 -0.93 9.95 10.11
CA GLU A 51 0.05 11.04 10.20
C GLU A 51 0.94 11.13 8.96
N THR A 52 1.35 9.98 8.43
CA THR A 52 2.09 9.88 7.17
C THR A 52 1.39 8.93 6.23
N ALA A 53 1.56 9.16 4.93
CA ALA A 53 1.11 8.24 3.91
C ALA A 53 2.03 8.30 2.69
N SER A 54 2.30 7.15 2.11
CA SER A 54 3.08 6.95 0.90
C SER A 54 2.32 6.05 -0.05
N ALA A 55 2.58 6.21 -1.34
CA ALA A 55 1.91 5.50 -2.41
C ALA A 55 2.88 5.29 -3.56
N MET A 56 2.74 4.16 -4.21
CA MET A 56 3.54 3.72 -5.34
C MET A 56 2.65 2.91 -6.27
N ASN A 57 2.71 3.17 -7.58
CA ASN A 57 2.05 2.27 -8.53
C ASN A 57 2.85 0.96 -8.67
N MET A 58 2.21 -0.11 -9.14
CA MET A 58 2.89 -1.40 -9.21
C MET A 58 4.02 -1.43 -10.23
N MET A 59 4.03 -0.54 -11.22
CA MET A 59 5.11 -0.48 -12.20
C MET A 59 6.37 0.13 -11.59
N GLU A 60 6.22 1.14 -10.74
CA GLU A 60 7.29 1.70 -9.92
C GLU A 60 7.83 0.65 -8.94
N LEU A 61 6.95 -0.15 -8.32
CA LEU A 61 7.35 -1.25 -7.45
C LEU A 61 8.13 -2.32 -8.22
N TYR A 62 7.59 -2.76 -9.36
CA TYR A 62 8.21 -3.74 -10.24
C TYR A 62 9.60 -3.30 -10.68
N SER A 63 9.75 -2.02 -11.05
CA SER A 63 11.02 -1.43 -11.47
C SER A 63 12.06 -1.37 -10.34
N ARG A 64 11.64 -1.46 -9.07
CA ARG A 64 12.52 -1.49 -7.89
C ARG A 64 12.88 -2.90 -7.43
N LEU A 65 12.24 -3.93 -7.98
CA LEU A 65 12.56 -5.31 -7.62
C LEU A 65 14.03 -5.63 -7.94
N PRO A 66 14.71 -6.45 -7.12
CA PRO A 66 16.03 -6.95 -7.45
C PRO A 66 16.03 -7.61 -8.82
N ARG A 67 17.01 -7.29 -9.68
CA ARG A 67 17.10 -7.84 -11.04
C ARG A 67 17.10 -9.38 -11.05
N THR A 68 17.65 -10.00 -10.01
CA THR A 68 17.61 -11.46 -9.84
C THR A 68 16.19 -12.00 -9.69
N GLU A 69 15.32 -11.30 -8.97
CA GLU A 69 13.92 -11.69 -8.81
C GLU A 69 13.13 -11.44 -10.10
N VAL A 70 13.38 -10.32 -10.78
CA VAL A 70 12.76 -10.02 -12.08
C VAL A 70 13.10 -11.11 -13.09
N SER A 71 14.38 -11.42 -13.29
CA SER A 71 14.79 -12.48 -14.23
C SER A 71 14.26 -13.85 -13.83
N ARG A 72 14.19 -14.16 -12.53
CA ARG A 72 13.60 -15.41 -12.04
C ARG A 72 12.12 -15.51 -12.41
N ILE A 73 11.34 -14.44 -12.23
CA ILE A 73 9.91 -14.40 -12.53
C ILE A 73 9.66 -14.42 -14.04
N GLU A 74 10.35 -13.57 -14.81
CA GLU A 74 10.21 -13.49 -16.28
C GLU A 74 10.64 -14.79 -16.99
N SER A 75 11.43 -15.64 -16.34
CA SER A 75 11.79 -16.97 -16.89
C SER A 75 10.71 -18.03 -16.75
N LEU A 76 9.66 -17.80 -15.94
CA LEU A 76 8.60 -18.78 -15.69
C LEU A 76 7.59 -18.85 -16.83
N GLU A 77 7.22 -17.69 -17.39
CA GLU A 77 6.24 -17.57 -18.46
C GLU A 77 6.75 -16.58 -19.50
N PHE A 78 6.60 -16.94 -20.78
CA PHE A 78 6.92 -16.02 -21.86
C PHE A 78 5.80 -14.99 -22.01
N LEU A 79 6.15 -13.72 -21.88
CA LEU A 79 5.25 -12.59 -22.06
C LEU A 79 5.70 -11.77 -23.28
N ASP A 80 4.88 -11.75 -24.31
CA ASP A 80 5.12 -11.01 -25.56
C ASP A 80 4.54 -9.59 -25.55
N GLU A 81 3.49 -9.34 -24.75
CA GLU A 81 2.79 -8.05 -24.65
C GLU A 81 3.18 -7.29 -23.37
N LEU A 82 4.43 -6.79 -23.30
CA LEU A 82 4.91 -6.01 -22.15
C LEU A 82 4.11 -4.73 -21.91
N GLU A 83 3.61 -4.11 -22.98
CA GLU A 83 2.80 -2.89 -22.90
C GLU A 83 1.51 -3.11 -22.11
N LEU A 84 0.88 -4.28 -22.22
CA LEU A 84 -0.33 -4.60 -21.45
C LEU A 84 -0.02 -4.79 -19.96
N LEU A 85 1.13 -5.38 -19.64
CA LEU A 85 1.59 -5.51 -18.26
C LEU A 85 1.87 -4.14 -17.65
N GLU A 86 2.57 -3.27 -18.37
CA GLU A 86 2.82 -1.89 -17.93
C GLU A 86 1.51 -1.14 -17.69
N GLN A 87 0.57 -1.24 -18.64
CA GLN A 87 -0.76 -0.65 -18.47
C GLN A 87 -1.44 -1.20 -17.23
N LEU A 88 -1.52 -2.52 -17.05
CA LEU A 88 -2.14 -3.13 -15.86
C LEU A 88 -1.49 -2.62 -14.57
N MET A 89 -0.16 -2.63 -14.49
CA MET A 89 0.57 -2.24 -13.28
C MET A 89 0.44 -0.74 -12.93
N GLN A 90 0.24 0.13 -13.92
CA GLN A 90 0.02 1.57 -13.68
C GLN A 90 -1.36 1.88 -13.08
N HIS A 91 -2.36 1.02 -13.24
CA HIS A 91 -3.71 1.22 -12.70
C HIS A 91 -3.89 0.72 -11.27
N TYR A 92 -2.83 0.16 -10.71
CA TYR A 92 -2.82 -0.52 -9.44
C TYR A 92 -1.76 0.14 -8.55
N CYS A 93 -2.04 0.34 -7.26
CA CYS A 93 -1.15 1.06 -6.36
C CYS A 93 -1.06 0.44 -4.97
N LEU A 94 0.14 0.40 -4.43
CA LEU A 94 0.42 0.06 -3.04
C LEU A 94 0.56 1.35 -2.23
N CYS A 95 -0.30 1.50 -1.23
CA CYS A 95 -0.24 2.57 -0.25
C CYS A 95 0.10 2.02 1.12
N TRP A 96 0.85 2.82 1.87
CA TRP A 96 1.02 2.59 3.29
C TRP A 96 0.96 3.89 4.07
N ALA A 97 0.41 3.82 5.27
CA ALA A 97 0.30 4.95 6.18
C ALA A 97 0.73 4.56 7.58
N THR A 98 1.24 5.53 8.34
CA THR A 98 1.67 5.31 9.72
C THR A 98 1.08 6.36 10.65
N LYS A 99 0.90 5.97 11.91
CA LYS A 99 0.48 6.83 13.01
C LYS A 99 1.30 6.48 14.24
N GLY A 100 1.88 7.47 14.90
CA GLY A 100 2.76 7.27 16.04
C GLY A 100 4.02 6.49 15.68
N GLY A 101 4.63 5.81 16.66
CA GLY A 101 5.77 4.92 16.40
C GLY A 101 7.03 5.59 15.86
N SER A 102 7.20 6.90 16.10
CA SER A 102 8.42 7.64 15.72
C SER A 102 9.69 7.02 16.30
N HIS A 103 9.61 6.48 17.52
CA HIS A 103 10.69 5.76 18.21
C HIS A 103 11.01 4.38 17.59
N LEU A 104 10.11 3.84 16.76
CA LEU A 104 10.29 2.57 16.05
C LEU A 104 10.73 2.77 14.60
N GLY A 105 10.85 4.01 14.13
CA GLY A 105 11.17 4.30 12.73
C GLY A 105 10.09 3.90 11.73
N LEU A 106 8.82 3.79 12.15
CA LEU A 106 7.73 3.38 11.23
C LEU A 106 7.62 4.29 9.99
N LYS A 107 7.88 5.59 10.18
CA LYS A 107 7.89 6.58 9.11
C LYS A 107 8.99 6.35 8.05
N ASP A 108 10.02 5.58 8.39
CA ASP A 108 11.18 5.32 7.54
C ASP A 108 11.00 4.03 6.72
N ILE A 109 9.88 3.32 6.89
CA ILE A 109 9.52 2.13 6.11
C ILE A 109 9.21 2.53 4.67
N THR A 110 9.90 1.89 3.72
CA THR A 110 9.77 2.10 2.27
C THR A 110 9.52 0.79 1.53
N CYS A 111 8.98 0.91 0.32
CA CYS A 111 8.94 -0.15 -0.70
C CYS A 111 9.98 0.09 -1.80
#